data_AF-A0A166BAW9-F1
#
_entry.id   AF-A0A166BAW9-F1
#
_cell.length_a   1.000
_cell.length_b   1.000
_cell.length_c   1.000
_cell.angle_alpha   90.00
_cell.angle_beta   90.00
_cell.angle_gamma   90.00
#
_symmetry.space_group_name_H-M   'P 1'
#
loop_
_entity.id
_entity.type
_entity.pdbx_description
1 polymer ?
#
loop_
_entity_poly.entity_id
_entity_poly.type
_entity_poly.pdbx_seq_one_letter_code
_entity_poly.pdbx_strand_id
1 'polypeptide(L)'
;MIVLLRPLLSLCLLQRSRDEHELHLRYLEVRKDVKKFLNNALMNVVSLTEAQPTLEDIEYDEFFPDIMALLNPDLEDAEWERLEAIALTTFPHAVEEWRNSCAMQLSDYVPDDVMSSDDASDVERLAALNLATTVFSCTSCRLDEIRKHDHYPYVVAHVHLYHPNRCRGVWSPADLEFNGRGRDIIADLVRISGLNPATATCQDMDIRDARIVCGACYEDGPYNASAMTWWRCVEHIEQEHGGTVSLDDWFALEAEEEARVRELAPRRSLAGCGGWEGCRLCGTILSDWEAVLSHFLEDHPTENADAVPDVGSDVVYIDPYIQQHEPRNVWLCILDGDTDALECWKRGSGRPGDEC
;
A
#
# COMPACT_ATOMS: atom_id res chain seq x y z
N MET A 1 -24.52 -49.92 -37.66
CA MET A 1 -24.95 -49.15 -36.45
C MET A 1 -23.78 -48.47 -35.73
N ILE A 2 -22.64 -49.15 -35.50
CA ILE A 2 -21.47 -48.56 -34.80
C ILE A 2 -20.80 -47.40 -35.58
N VAL A 3 -20.88 -47.40 -36.92
CA VAL A 3 -20.24 -46.35 -37.77
C VAL A 3 -20.94 -44.99 -37.68
N LEU A 4 -22.22 -44.93 -37.27
CA LEU A 4 -22.97 -43.67 -37.14
C LEU A 4 -22.87 -43.00 -35.76
N LEU A 5 -22.29 -43.68 -34.76
CA LEU A 5 -22.13 -43.13 -33.41
C LEU A 5 -20.95 -42.15 -33.29
N ARG A 6 -19.92 -42.33 -34.12
CA ARG A 6 -18.69 -41.52 -34.06
C ARG A 6 -18.93 -40.04 -34.50
N PRO A 7 -19.68 -39.75 -35.58
CA PRO A 7 -19.99 -38.38 -35.96
C PRO A 7 -20.89 -37.65 -34.94
N LEU A 8 -21.86 -38.36 -34.34
CA LEU A 8 -22.76 -37.79 -33.35
C LEU A 8 -22.02 -37.43 -32.05
N LEU A 9 -21.13 -38.30 -31.57
CA LEU A 9 -20.27 -37.99 -30.42
C LEU A 9 -19.35 -36.80 -30.69
N SER A 10 -18.79 -36.69 -31.90
CA SER A 10 -17.96 -35.54 -32.28
C SER A 10 -18.73 -34.22 -32.30
N LEU A 11 -19.98 -34.22 -32.78
CA LEU A 11 -20.83 -33.03 -32.78
C LEU A 11 -21.26 -32.62 -31.37
N CYS A 12 -21.59 -33.58 -30.49
CA CYS A 12 -21.90 -33.28 -29.09
C CYS A 12 -20.71 -32.69 -28.34
N LEU A 13 -19.49 -33.20 -28.56
CA LEU A 13 -18.27 -32.65 -27.95
C LEU A 13 -17.96 -31.23 -28.45
N LEU A 14 -18.13 -30.98 -29.75
CA LEU A 14 -17.94 -29.65 -30.33
C LEU A 14 -18.98 -28.64 -29.81
N GLN A 15 -20.25 -29.04 -29.72
CA GLN A 15 -21.29 -28.17 -29.17
C GLN A 15 -21.01 -27.85 -27.70
N ARG A 16 -20.68 -28.86 -26.88
CA ARG A 16 -20.31 -28.66 -25.48
C ARG A 16 -19.12 -27.70 -25.33
N SER A 17 -18.08 -27.88 -26.15
CA SER A 17 -16.92 -26.98 -26.15
C SER A 17 -17.27 -25.55 -26.56
N ARG A 18 -18.24 -25.37 -27.47
CA ARG A 18 -18.72 -24.06 -27.88
C ARG A 18 -19.54 -23.39 -26.76
N ASP A 19 -20.44 -24.14 -26.14
CA ASP A 19 -21.28 -23.63 -25.05
C ASP A 19 -20.42 -23.26 -23.83
N GLU A 20 -19.41 -24.09 -23.49
CA GLU A 20 -18.42 -23.78 -22.44
C GLU A 20 -17.58 -22.53 -22.77
N HIS A 21 -17.22 -22.33 -24.03
CA HIS A 21 -16.48 -21.14 -24.47
C HIS A 21 -17.35 -19.87 -24.40
N GLU A 22 -18.61 -19.94 -24.85
CA GLU A 22 -19.56 -18.82 -24.79
C GLU A 22 -19.87 -18.42 -23.35
N LEU A 23 -20.07 -19.41 -22.46
CA LEU A 23 -20.25 -19.18 -21.04
C LEU A 23 -19.01 -18.50 -20.41
N HIS A 24 -17.80 -18.95 -20.77
CA HIS A 24 -16.57 -18.34 -20.28
C HIS A 24 -16.42 -16.87 -20.74
N LEU A 25 -16.78 -16.56 -21.99
CA LEU A 25 -16.75 -15.18 -22.47
C LEU A 25 -17.73 -14.28 -21.72
N ARG A 26 -18.96 -14.74 -21.48
CA ARG A 26 -19.95 -14.01 -20.67
C ARG A 26 -19.46 -13.79 -19.24
N TYR A 27 -18.88 -14.82 -18.62
CA TYR A 27 -18.27 -14.70 -17.30
C TYR A 27 -17.14 -13.64 -17.28
N LEU A 28 -16.29 -13.59 -18.31
CA LEU A 28 -15.23 -12.57 -18.40
C LEU A 28 -15.77 -11.15 -18.57
N GLU A 29 -16.92 -10.97 -19.25
CA GLU A 29 -17.60 -9.68 -19.35
C GLU A 29 -18.16 -9.27 -17.98
N VAL A 30 -18.91 -10.15 -17.32
CA VAL A 30 -19.43 -9.91 -15.96
C VAL A 30 -18.30 -9.64 -14.97
N ARG A 31 -17.19 -10.36 -15.04
CA ARG A 31 -16.00 -10.13 -14.20
C ARG A 31 -15.45 -8.69 -14.38
N LYS A 32 -15.48 -8.14 -15.59
CA LYS A 32 -15.06 -6.74 -15.83
C LYS A 32 -16.05 -5.76 -15.19
N ASP A 33 -17.34 -6.04 -15.28
CA ASP A 33 -18.37 -5.19 -14.69
C ASP A 33 -18.32 -5.21 -13.15
N VAL A 34 -18.14 -6.39 -12.54
CA VAL A 34 -17.90 -6.51 -11.09
C VAL A 34 -16.62 -5.79 -10.69
N LYS A 35 -15.53 -5.90 -11.46
CA LYS A 35 -14.30 -5.16 -11.18
C LYS A 35 -14.51 -3.65 -11.21
N LYS A 36 -15.30 -3.16 -12.16
CA LYS A 36 -15.67 -1.75 -12.25
C LYS A 36 -16.53 -1.33 -11.06
N PHE A 37 -17.51 -2.14 -10.67
CA PHE A 37 -18.35 -1.91 -9.48
C PHE A 37 -17.50 -1.86 -8.20
N LEU A 38 -16.55 -2.78 -8.04
CA LEU A 38 -15.60 -2.79 -6.92
C LEU A 38 -14.86 -1.45 -6.83
N ASN A 39 -14.17 -1.07 -7.91
CA ASN A 39 -13.34 0.13 -7.94
C ASN A 39 -14.16 1.43 -7.76
N ASN A 40 -15.38 1.48 -8.31
CA ASN A 40 -16.15 2.72 -8.39
C ASN A 40 -17.12 2.93 -7.22
N ALA A 41 -17.63 1.85 -6.62
CA ALA A 41 -18.70 1.94 -5.62
C ALA A 41 -18.24 1.34 -4.29
N LEU A 42 -17.78 0.09 -4.29
CA LEU A 42 -17.41 -0.61 -3.07
C LEU A 42 -16.17 -0.01 -2.39
N MET A 43 -15.16 0.42 -3.17
CA MET A 43 -13.98 1.06 -2.59
C MET A 43 -14.24 2.48 -2.02
N ASN A 44 -15.45 3.03 -2.19
CA ASN A 44 -15.84 4.28 -1.54
C ASN A 44 -16.49 4.06 -0.15
N VAL A 45 -16.92 2.83 0.16
CA VAL A 45 -17.57 2.53 1.46
C VAL A 45 -16.61 1.93 2.49
N VAL A 46 -15.37 1.66 2.09
CA VAL A 46 -14.27 1.24 2.97
C VAL A 46 -13.16 2.27 2.96
N SER A 47 -12.36 2.32 4.02
CA SER A 47 -11.21 3.22 4.02
C SER A 47 -10.19 2.80 2.97
N LEU A 48 -9.81 3.72 2.09
CA LEU A 48 -8.62 3.62 1.22
C LEU A 48 -7.32 3.59 2.05
N THR A 49 -7.50 4.03 3.29
CA THR A 49 -6.83 3.68 4.54
C THR A 49 -6.04 2.38 4.67
N GLU A 50 -6.60 1.35 4.09
CA GLU A 50 -6.44 0.02 4.66
C GLU A 50 -6.37 -0.99 3.52
N ALA A 51 -5.73 -2.13 3.78
CA ALA A 51 -5.55 -3.18 2.77
C ALA A 51 -6.88 -3.59 2.14
N GLN A 52 -6.94 -3.73 0.81
CA GLN A 52 -8.19 -4.10 0.14
C GLN A 52 -8.05 -5.46 -0.54
N PRO A 53 -9.10 -6.29 -0.53
CA PRO A 53 -9.08 -7.54 -1.27
C PRO A 53 -9.08 -7.25 -2.78
N THR A 54 -8.30 -8.01 -3.52
CA THR A 54 -8.40 -8.06 -4.98
C THR A 54 -9.67 -8.80 -5.40
N LEU A 55 -10.02 -8.72 -6.69
CA LEU A 55 -11.12 -9.53 -7.21
C LEU A 55 -10.80 -11.03 -7.11
N GLU A 56 -9.53 -11.39 -7.24
CA GLU A 56 -9.06 -12.75 -7.04
C GLU A 56 -9.26 -13.20 -5.58
N ASP A 57 -9.02 -12.34 -4.59
CA ASP A 57 -9.32 -12.66 -3.17
C ASP A 57 -10.81 -12.93 -2.97
N ILE A 58 -11.65 -12.04 -3.50
CA ILE A 58 -13.11 -12.14 -3.45
C ILE A 58 -13.60 -13.46 -4.07
N GLU A 59 -12.97 -13.90 -5.17
CA GLU A 59 -13.36 -15.12 -5.88
C GLU A 59 -13.06 -16.42 -5.15
N TYR A 60 -12.08 -16.40 -4.25
CA TYR A 60 -11.60 -17.60 -3.57
C TYR A 60 -12.01 -17.66 -2.09
N ASP A 61 -12.45 -16.54 -1.53
CA ASP A 61 -12.80 -16.45 -0.11
C ASP A 61 -14.32 -16.44 0.12
N GLU A 62 -14.74 -17.08 1.22
CA GLU A 62 -16.15 -17.21 1.60
C GLU A 62 -16.72 -15.93 2.24
N PHE A 63 -15.88 -14.94 2.57
CA PHE A 63 -16.31 -13.67 3.16
C PHE A 63 -17.18 -12.81 2.22
N PHE A 64 -17.15 -13.05 0.90
CA PHE A 64 -17.78 -12.18 -0.10
C PHE A 64 -18.93 -12.82 -0.89
N PRO A 65 -19.92 -13.48 -0.25
CA PRO A 65 -20.94 -14.24 -0.97
C PRO A 65 -21.82 -13.36 -1.86
N ASP A 66 -22.07 -12.11 -1.47
CA ASP A 66 -22.91 -11.18 -2.22
C ASP A 66 -22.22 -10.68 -3.50
N ILE A 67 -20.89 -10.47 -3.47
CA ILE A 67 -20.12 -10.11 -4.67
C ILE A 67 -19.94 -11.35 -5.55
N MET A 68 -19.74 -12.52 -4.95
CA MET A 68 -19.68 -13.78 -5.69
C MET A 68 -20.98 -14.07 -6.45
N ALA A 69 -22.13 -13.70 -5.88
CA ALA A 69 -23.40 -13.80 -6.57
C ALA A 69 -23.42 -12.94 -7.84
N LEU A 70 -22.83 -11.72 -7.81
CA LEU A 70 -22.72 -10.84 -8.97
C LEU A 70 -21.87 -11.44 -10.11
N LEU A 71 -21.01 -12.44 -9.85
CA LEU A 71 -20.23 -13.07 -10.91
C LEU A 71 -21.03 -14.07 -11.76
N ASN A 72 -22.32 -14.29 -11.46
CA ASN A 72 -23.18 -15.15 -12.24
C ASN A 72 -23.60 -14.47 -13.58
N PRO A 73 -23.20 -15.02 -14.74
CA PRO A 73 -23.48 -14.40 -16.03
C PRO A 73 -24.96 -14.42 -16.43
N ASP A 74 -25.80 -15.20 -15.76
CA ASP A 74 -27.24 -15.34 -16.04
C ASP A 74 -28.12 -14.49 -15.11
N LEU A 75 -27.54 -13.53 -14.39
CA LEU A 75 -28.32 -12.56 -13.61
C LEU A 75 -29.15 -11.64 -14.50
N GLU A 76 -30.41 -11.44 -14.12
CA GLU A 76 -31.26 -10.41 -14.71
C GLU A 76 -30.94 -9.04 -14.10
N ASP A 77 -31.10 -7.95 -14.86
CA ASP A 77 -30.77 -6.58 -14.44
C ASP A 77 -31.37 -6.20 -13.08
N ALA A 78 -32.64 -6.56 -12.82
CA ALA A 78 -33.31 -6.25 -11.55
C ALA A 78 -32.72 -7.00 -10.35
N GLU A 79 -32.21 -8.22 -10.56
CA GLU A 79 -31.54 -9.01 -9.53
C GLU A 79 -30.11 -8.50 -9.31
N TRP A 80 -29.44 -8.08 -10.38
CA TRP A 80 -28.14 -7.42 -10.32
C TRP A 80 -28.18 -6.17 -9.43
N GLU A 81 -29.11 -5.25 -9.71
CA GLU A 81 -29.30 -4.02 -8.91
C GLU A 81 -29.58 -4.34 -7.43
N ARG A 82 -30.38 -5.39 -7.15
CA ARG A 82 -30.65 -5.84 -5.79
C ARG A 82 -29.39 -6.34 -5.09
N LEU A 83 -28.56 -7.14 -5.78
CA LEU A 83 -27.32 -7.68 -5.24
C LEU A 83 -26.25 -6.60 -5.04
N GLU A 84 -26.15 -5.61 -5.94
CA GLU A 84 -25.27 -4.46 -5.76
C GLU A 84 -25.61 -3.69 -4.48
N ALA A 85 -26.90 -3.44 -4.23
CA ALA A 85 -27.35 -2.77 -3.02
C ALA A 85 -27.01 -3.57 -1.75
N ILE A 86 -27.16 -4.90 -1.79
CA ILE A 86 -26.75 -5.77 -0.68
C ILE A 86 -25.24 -5.72 -0.48
N ALA A 87 -24.46 -5.92 -1.55
CA ALA A 87 -23.01 -5.90 -1.52
C ALA A 87 -22.47 -4.57 -0.94
N LEU A 88 -23.03 -3.41 -1.33
CA LEU A 88 -22.65 -2.12 -0.74
C LEU A 88 -22.83 -2.05 0.77
N THR A 89 -23.84 -2.75 1.31
CA THR A 89 -24.11 -2.77 2.75
C THR A 89 -23.27 -3.80 3.49
N THR A 90 -22.97 -4.95 2.89
CA THR A 90 -22.24 -6.05 3.54
C THR A 90 -20.73 -5.98 3.33
N PHE A 91 -20.27 -5.33 2.27
CA PHE A 91 -18.85 -5.29 1.90
C PHE A 91 -17.91 -4.75 2.97
N PRO A 92 -18.21 -3.64 3.70
CA PRO A 92 -17.30 -3.16 4.73
C PRO A 92 -17.01 -4.19 5.83
N HIS A 93 -18.05 -4.93 6.24
CA HIS A 93 -17.91 -5.99 7.24
C HIS A 93 -17.12 -7.19 6.69
N ALA A 94 -17.42 -7.62 5.46
CA ALA A 94 -16.69 -8.69 4.78
C ALA A 94 -15.19 -8.38 4.63
N VAL A 95 -14.85 -7.13 4.30
CA VAL A 95 -13.45 -6.68 4.21
C VAL A 95 -12.76 -6.74 5.59
N GLU A 96 -13.46 -6.37 6.66
CA GLU A 96 -12.93 -6.47 8.02
C GLU A 96 -12.67 -7.94 8.44
N GLU A 97 -13.62 -8.84 8.17
CA GLU A 97 -13.46 -10.27 8.44
C GLU A 97 -12.29 -10.87 7.63
N TRP A 98 -12.20 -10.54 6.34
CA TRP A 98 -11.09 -10.94 5.47
C TRP A 98 -9.74 -10.45 6.02
N ARG A 99 -9.61 -9.17 6.38
CA ARG A 99 -8.37 -8.63 6.96
C ARG A 99 -7.98 -9.33 8.26
N ASN A 100 -8.96 -9.58 9.13
CA ASN A 100 -8.71 -10.29 10.39
C ASN A 100 -8.22 -11.72 10.12
N SER A 101 -8.80 -12.40 9.13
CA SER A 101 -8.33 -13.72 8.68
C SER A 101 -6.88 -13.65 8.16
N CYS A 102 -6.57 -12.69 7.27
CA CYS A 102 -5.22 -12.47 6.78
C CYS A 102 -4.23 -12.17 7.92
N ALA A 103 -4.62 -11.34 8.89
CA ALA A 103 -3.80 -11.02 10.05
C ALA A 103 -3.53 -12.27 10.90
N MET A 104 -4.53 -13.11 11.16
CA MET A 104 -4.33 -14.36 11.90
C MET A 104 -3.35 -15.28 11.17
N GLN A 105 -3.55 -15.49 9.87
CA GLN A 105 -2.63 -16.30 9.07
C GLN A 105 -1.20 -15.72 9.05
N LEU A 106 -1.06 -14.41 8.97
CA LEU A 106 0.24 -13.74 8.96
C LEU A 106 0.95 -13.87 10.31
N SER A 107 0.21 -13.81 11.43
CA SER A 107 0.80 -13.95 12.76
C SER A 107 1.39 -15.34 13.03
N ASP A 108 0.98 -16.38 12.29
CA ASP A 108 1.62 -17.71 12.34
C ASP A 108 3.09 -17.68 11.82
N TYR A 109 3.48 -16.64 11.09
CA TYR A 109 4.84 -16.46 10.56
C TYR A 109 5.73 -15.63 11.48
N VAL A 110 5.17 -15.07 12.56
CA VAL A 110 5.94 -14.28 13.53
C VAL A 110 6.63 -15.23 14.51
N PRO A 111 7.96 -15.14 14.70
CA PRO A 111 8.70 -16.02 15.60
C PRO A 111 8.24 -15.94 17.07
N ASP A 112 8.33 -17.07 17.79
CA ASP A 112 7.96 -17.21 19.21
C ASP A 112 8.74 -16.27 20.16
N ASP A 113 9.91 -15.78 19.77
CA ASP A 113 10.64 -14.79 20.59
C ASP A 113 10.03 -13.38 20.49
N VAL A 114 9.22 -13.13 19.45
CA VAL A 114 8.42 -11.92 19.29
C VAL A 114 7.02 -12.13 19.88
N MET A 115 6.40 -13.27 19.60
CA MET A 115 5.07 -13.62 20.09
C MET A 115 5.13 -14.60 21.25
N SER A 116 4.65 -14.17 22.42
CA SER A 116 4.70 -14.99 23.63
C SER A 116 3.75 -16.20 23.56
N SER A 117 4.31 -17.36 23.24
CA SER A 117 3.71 -18.71 23.30
C SER A 117 2.58 -19.03 22.33
N ASP A 118 2.45 -20.33 22.01
CA ASP A 118 1.36 -20.94 21.22
C ASP A 118 -0.05 -20.65 21.78
N ASP A 119 -0.15 -20.22 23.05
CA ASP A 119 -1.40 -19.90 23.75
C ASP A 119 -1.78 -18.40 23.65
N ALA A 120 -1.07 -17.60 22.83
CA ALA A 120 -1.39 -16.19 22.64
C ALA A 120 -2.82 -16.00 22.10
N SER A 121 -3.59 -15.14 22.75
CA SER A 121 -4.93 -14.76 22.29
C SER A 121 -4.87 -13.99 20.97
N ASP A 122 -5.92 -14.05 20.15
CA ASP A 122 -5.99 -13.31 18.87
C ASP A 122 -5.66 -11.80 19.03
N VAL A 123 -6.03 -11.21 20.16
CA VAL A 123 -5.71 -9.81 20.50
C VAL A 123 -4.21 -9.59 20.68
N GLU A 124 -3.51 -10.52 21.35
CA GLU A 124 -2.04 -10.46 21.52
C GLU A 124 -1.31 -10.67 20.19
N ARG A 125 -1.82 -11.58 19.35
CA ARG A 125 -1.30 -11.83 18.00
C ARG A 125 -1.42 -10.58 17.12
N LEU A 126 -2.59 -9.92 17.12
CA LEU A 126 -2.80 -8.66 16.43
C LEU A 126 -1.92 -7.54 16.99
N ALA A 127 -1.75 -7.46 18.31
CA ALA A 127 -0.88 -6.47 18.93
C ALA A 127 0.58 -6.65 18.48
N ALA A 128 1.06 -7.89 18.39
CA ALA A 128 2.39 -8.20 17.90
C ALA A 128 2.57 -7.80 16.42
N LEU A 129 1.58 -8.04 15.57
CA LEU A 129 1.61 -7.60 14.17
C LEU A 129 1.70 -6.07 14.03
N ASN A 130 1.06 -5.32 14.93
CA ASN A 130 1.07 -3.85 14.88
C ASN A 130 2.37 -3.21 15.39
N LEU A 131 3.31 -3.99 15.95
CA LEU A 131 4.61 -3.45 16.36
C LEU A 131 5.38 -2.92 15.15
N ALA A 132 6.07 -1.79 15.34
CA ALA A 132 6.93 -1.22 14.30
C ALA A 132 8.01 -2.20 13.84
N THR A 133 8.44 -3.09 14.74
CA THR A 133 9.50 -4.08 14.48
C THR A 133 9.00 -5.35 13.80
N THR A 134 7.68 -5.52 13.62
CA THR A 134 7.13 -6.67 12.93
C THR A 134 7.08 -6.40 11.42
N VAL A 135 8.04 -7.01 10.73
CA VAL A 135 8.25 -6.84 9.29
C VAL A 135 8.36 -8.17 8.59
N PHE A 136 7.91 -8.18 7.35
CA PHE A 136 7.96 -9.35 6.48
C PHE A 136 8.84 -9.07 5.25
N SER A 137 9.18 -10.11 4.50
CA SER A 137 9.75 -9.99 3.17
C SER A 137 9.05 -10.96 2.26
N CYS A 138 8.81 -10.54 1.01
CA CYS A 138 8.24 -11.43 0.01
C CYS A 138 9.35 -12.17 -0.75
N THR A 139 9.44 -13.47 -0.53
CA THR A 139 10.43 -14.36 -1.15
C THR A 139 10.32 -14.40 -2.68
N SER A 140 9.12 -14.18 -3.22
CA SER A 140 8.83 -14.11 -4.66
C SER A 140 9.25 -12.77 -5.30
N CYS A 141 9.30 -11.68 -4.53
CA CYS A 141 9.78 -10.37 -5.00
C CYS A 141 11.29 -10.33 -5.22
N ARG A 142 12.07 -11.08 -4.42
CA ARG A 142 13.55 -11.01 -4.40
C ARG A 142 14.09 -9.59 -4.26
N LEU A 143 13.35 -8.75 -3.57
CA LEU A 143 13.82 -7.45 -3.16
C LEU A 143 14.28 -7.65 -1.73
N ASP A 144 15.59 -7.65 -1.51
CA ASP A 144 16.19 -7.74 -0.17
C ASP A 144 16.05 -6.42 0.61
N GLU A 145 15.38 -5.43 0.02
CA GLU A 145 15.11 -4.11 0.57
C GLU A 145 13.90 -4.16 1.49
N ILE A 146 14.00 -3.55 2.67
CA ILE A 146 12.87 -3.34 3.56
C ILE A 146 12.03 -2.18 3.02
N ARG A 147 10.74 -2.40 2.88
CA ARG A 147 9.80 -1.41 2.34
C ARG A 147 8.65 -1.17 3.28
N LYS A 148 8.01 -0.01 3.14
CA LYS A 148 6.84 0.36 3.94
C LYS A 148 5.70 -0.65 3.85
N HIS A 149 5.51 -1.27 2.68
CA HIS A 149 4.47 -2.29 2.48
C HIS A 149 4.78 -3.64 3.11
N ASP A 150 5.98 -3.84 3.67
CA ASP A 150 6.34 -5.06 4.37
C ASP A 150 5.79 -5.14 5.81
N HIS A 151 5.09 -4.09 6.26
CA HIS A 151 4.52 -4.00 7.59
C HIS A 151 3.02 -4.24 7.59
N TYR A 152 2.49 -4.74 8.71
CA TYR A 152 1.04 -4.77 8.92
C TYR A 152 0.48 -3.34 9.12
N PRO A 153 -0.72 -3.00 8.60
CA PRO A 153 -1.61 -3.84 7.79
C PRO A 153 -1.27 -3.87 6.30
N TYR A 154 -0.29 -3.08 5.86
CA TYR A 154 0.05 -2.89 4.45
C TYR A 154 0.48 -4.16 3.71
N VAL A 155 1.14 -5.08 4.39
CA VAL A 155 1.57 -6.38 3.82
C VAL A 155 0.38 -7.26 3.41
N VAL A 156 -0.82 -6.99 3.94
CA VAL A 156 -2.07 -7.64 3.50
C VAL A 156 -2.52 -7.11 2.13
N ALA A 157 -2.16 -5.86 1.81
CA ALA A 157 -2.42 -5.25 0.51
C ALA A 157 -1.31 -5.54 -0.52
N HIS A 158 -0.30 -6.34 -0.14
CA HIS A 158 0.88 -6.60 -0.95
C HIS A 158 0.51 -7.29 -2.27
N VAL A 159 0.22 -6.48 -3.27
CA VAL A 159 0.12 -6.85 -4.67
C VAL A 159 1.43 -6.42 -5.32
N HIS A 160 2.07 -7.30 -6.07
CA HIS A 160 3.34 -6.99 -6.73
C HIS A 160 3.19 -5.86 -7.78
N LEU A 161 3.32 -4.60 -7.34
CA LEU A 161 3.27 -3.43 -8.22
C LEU A 161 4.39 -3.48 -9.27
N TYR A 162 5.60 -3.92 -8.87
CA TYR A 162 6.77 -3.96 -9.75
C TYR A 162 6.89 -5.24 -10.58
N HIS A 163 6.21 -6.31 -10.16
CA HIS A 163 6.23 -7.61 -10.83
C HIS A 163 4.82 -8.17 -10.97
N PRO A 164 3.98 -7.54 -11.82
CA PRO A 164 2.58 -7.92 -11.95
C PRO A 164 2.39 -9.39 -12.32
N ASN A 165 3.40 -10.09 -12.85
CA ASN A 165 3.27 -11.49 -13.21
C ASN A 165 3.73 -12.50 -12.14
N ARG A 166 4.31 -12.05 -11.00
CA ARG A 166 4.93 -12.97 -10.03
C ARG A 166 4.08 -13.30 -8.82
N CYS A 167 3.34 -12.33 -8.26
CA CYS A 167 2.32 -12.60 -7.23
C CYS A 167 1.01 -11.91 -7.61
N ARG A 168 0.52 -12.24 -8.80
CA ARG A 168 -0.89 -12.04 -9.15
C ARG A 168 -1.67 -13.24 -8.63
N GLY A 169 -2.72 -12.97 -7.89
CA GLY A 169 -3.64 -14.00 -7.43
C GLY A 169 -4.19 -13.67 -6.06
N VAL A 170 -4.80 -14.69 -5.47
CA VAL A 170 -5.27 -14.69 -4.09
C VAL A 170 -4.08 -14.40 -3.17
N TRP A 171 -4.25 -13.42 -2.29
CA TRP A 171 -3.34 -13.14 -1.20
C TRP A 171 -3.08 -14.41 -0.41
N SER A 172 -1.81 -14.63 -0.10
CA SER A 172 -1.38 -15.79 0.68
C SER A 172 -0.11 -15.43 1.43
N PRO A 173 0.01 -15.82 2.70
CA PRO A 173 1.23 -15.59 3.46
C PRO A 173 2.34 -16.57 3.06
N ALA A 174 2.08 -17.56 2.19
CA ALA A 174 3.03 -18.61 1.85
C ALA A 174 4.33 -18.10 1.21
N ASP A 175 4.27 -16.93 0.55
CA ASP A 175 5.43 -16.28 -0.05
C ASP A 175 6.07 -15.22 0.87
N LEU A 176 5.54 -15.04 2.08
CA LEU A 176 6.04 -14.11 3.08
C LEU A 176 6.91 -14.85 4.10
N GLU A 177 7.97 -14.18 4.53
CA GLU A 177 8.82 -14.63 5.64
C GLU A 177 9.01 -13.48 6.62
N PHE A 178 9.22 -13.77 7.90
CA PHE A 178 9.54 -12.74 8.88
C PHE A 178 10.95 -12.20 8.64
N ASN A 179 11.06 -10.88 8.46
CA ASN A 179 12.31 -10.23 8.11
C ASN A 179 13.09 -9.85 9.38
N GLY A 180 13.85 -10.82 9.92
CA GLY A 180 14.63 -10.62 11.15
C GLY A 180 15.64 -9.47 11.07
N ARG A 181 16.27 -9.25 9.90
CA ARG A 181 17.20 -8.11 9.69
C ARG A 181 16.47 -6.78 9.76
N GLY A 182 15.31 -6.67 9.10
CA GLY A 182 14.50 -5.46 9.15
C GLY A 182 13.97 -5.17 10.55
N ARG A 183 13.57 -6.21 11.30
CA ARG A 183 13.21 -6.08 12.72
C ARG A 183 14.32 -5.41 13.52
N ASP A 184 15.57 -5.86 13.36
CA ASP A 184 16.71 -5.33 14.12
C ASP A 184 17.00 -3.86 13.76
N ILE A 185 17.06 -3.54 12.46
CA ILE A 185 17.24 -2.16 11.96
C ILE A 185 16.16 -1.23 12.52
N ILE A 186 14.90 -1.65 12.43
CA ILE A 186 13.78 -0.81 12.88
C ILE A 186 13.76 -0.73 14.41
N ALA A 187 14.13 -1.78 15.13
CA ALA A 187 14.22 -1.74 16.58
C ALA A 187 15.22 -0.67 17.06
N ASP A 188 16.34 -0.51 16.37
CA ASP A 188 17.32 0.54 16.64
C ASP A 188 16.78 1.94 16.29
N LEU A 189 16.11 2.11 15.14
CA LEU A 189 15.45 3.38 14.80
C LEU A 189 14.37 3.77 15.81
N VAL A 190 13.63 2.80 16.35
CA VAL A 190 12.66 3.00 17.44
C VAL A 190 13.37 3.49 18.70
N ARG A 191 14.52 2.89 19.08
CA ARG A 191 15.32 3.33 20.22
C ARG A 191 15.87 4.74 20.02
N ILE A 192 16.42 5.04 18.83
CA ILE A 192 16.94 6.37 18.47
C ILE A 192 15.84 7.43 18.56
N SER A 193 14.60 7.05 18.22
CA SER A 193 13.42 7.92 18.33
C SER A 193 12.97 8.15 19.79
N GLY A 194 13.59 7.48 20.76
CA GLY A 194 13.25 7.54 22.19
C GLY A 194 12.05 6.67 22.57
N LEU A 195 11.70 5.69 21.75
CA LEU A 195 10.59 4.76 21.97
C LEU A 195 11.09 3.36 22.35
N ASN A 196 10.19 2.50 22.82
CA ASN A 196 10.50 1.12 23.19
C ASN A 196 10.15 0.15 22.05
N PRO A 197 11.12 -0.58 21.46
CA PRO A 197 10.86 -1.50 20.34
C PRO A 197 9.96 -2.69 20.69
N ALA A 198 9.77 -3.01 21.97
CA ALA A 198 8.87 -4.08 22.39
C ALA A 198 7.39 -3.65 22.42
N THR A 199 7.09 -2.35 22.31
CA THR A 199 5.71 -1.84 22.43
C THR A 199 5.33 -0.79 21.40
N ALA A 200 6.31 -0.15 20.75
CA ALA A 200 6.06 0.90 19.78
C ALA A 200 5.46 0.31 18.50
N THR A 201 4.37 0.91 18.05
CA THR A 201 3.71 0.62 16.77
C THR A 201 4.24 1.52 15.66
N CYS A 202 3.95 1.19 14.40
CA CYS A 202 4.22 2.11 13.28
C CYS A 202 3.56 3.48 13.50
N GLN A 203 2.35 3.50 14.07
CA GLN A 203 1.64 4.74 14.37
C GLN A 203 2.34 5.56 15.44
N ASP A 204 2.93 4.93 16.48
CA ASP A 204 3.72 5.64 17.48
C ASP A 204 4.95 6.31 16.88
N MET A 205 5.64 5.61 15.96
CA MET A 205 6.78 6.16 15.22
C MET A 205 6.38 7.35 14.34
N ASP A 206 5.26 7.23 13.63
CA ASP A 206 4.72 8.29 12.78
C ASP A 206 4.24 9.52 13.58
N ILE A 207 3.66 9.31 14.77
CA ILE A 207 3.25 10.38 15.70
C ILE A 207 4.48 11.05 16.30
N ARG A 208 5.49 10.26 16.70
CA ARG A 208 6.75 10.77 17.24
C ARG A 208 7.48 11.61 16.21
N ASP A 209 7.42 11.23 14.93
CA ASP A 209 8.01 11.95 13.79
C ASP A 209 9.43 12.45 14.10
N ALA A 210 10.25 11.58 14.70
CA ALA A 210 11.62 11.92 15.07
C ALA A 210 12.41 12.25 13.80
N ARG A 211 13.29 13.25 13.89
CA ARG A 211 14.18 13.62 12.80
C ARG A 211 15.54 13.00 13.05
N ILE A 212 15.84 11.98 12.29
CA ILE A 212 17.01 11.14 12.50
C ILE A 212 18.04 11.44 11.42
N VAL A 213 19.31 11.46 11.82
CA VAL A 213 20.46 11.72 10.96
C VAL A 213 21.35 10.48 10.94
N CYS A 214 21.80 10.10 9.74
CA CYS A 214 22.87 9.11 9.56
C CYS A 214 24.22 9.73 9.94
N GLY A 215 24.88 9.18 10.98
CA GLY A 215 26.18 9.65 11.44
C GLY A 215 27.28 9.52 10.39
N ALA A 216 27.34 8.41 9.67
CA ALA A 216 28.34 8.18 8.63
C ALA A 216 28.27 9.27 7.53
N CYS A 217 27.05 9.57 7.04
CA CYS A 217 26.86 10.64 6.07
C CYS A 217 27.15 12.03 6.66
N TYR A 218 26.96 12.22 7.97
CA TYR A 218 27.28 13.48 8.65
C TYR A 218 28.79 13.69 8.78
N GLU A 219 29.54 12.63 9.10
CA GLU A 219 31.01 12.65 9.16
C GLU A 219 31.64 12.95 7.79
N ASP A 220 31.06 12.43 6.71
CA ASP A 220 31.45 12.76 5.34
C ASP A 220 31.17 14.22 4.97
N GLY A 221 30.37 14.92 5.78
CA GLY A 221 30.13 16.36 5.73
C GLY A 221 28.65 16.72 5.84
N PRO A 222 28.29 17.89 6.40
CA PRO A 222 26.90 18.29 6.65
C PRO A 222 26.07 18.47 5.36
N TYR A 223 26.71 18.59 4.19
CA TYR A 223 26.05 18.61 2.88
C TYR A 223 25.66 17.22 2.36
N ASN A 224 26.20 16.15 2.98
CA ASN A 224 25.89 14.76 2.65
C ASN A 224 24.88 14.14 3.63
N ALA A 225 24.57 14.83 4.73
CA ALA A 225 23.60 14.38 5.71
C ALA A 225 22.29 15.14 5.62
N SER A 226 21.20 14.40 5.82
CA SER A 226 19.86 14.94 5.89
C SER A 226 19.13 14.43 7.13
N ALA A 227 18.27 15.27 7.68
CA ALA A 227 17.34 14.93 8.73
C ALA A 227 16.12 14.25 8.11
N MET A 228 15.90 13.00 8.48
CA MET A 228 14.98 12.06 7.83
C MET A 228 13.87 11.61 8.78
N THR A 229 12.73 11.19 8.23
CA THR A 229 11.74 10.35 8.94
C THR A 229 12.30 8.94 9.11
N TRP A 230 11.72 8.16 10.02
CA TRP A 230 12.18 6.78 10.25
C TRP A 230 12.05 5.88 9.01
N TRP A 231 11.01 6.06 8.18
CA TRP A 231 10.89 5.35 6.90
C TRP A 231 11.98 5.75 5.90
N ARG A 232 12.28 7.05 5.77
CA ARG A 232 13.42 7.50 4.96
C ARG A 232 14.74 6.98 5.49
N CYS A 233 14.89 6.79 6.80
CA CYS A 233 16.05 6.11 7.36
C CYS A 233 16.17 4.67 6.86
N VAL A 234 15.08 3.90 6.87
CA VAL A 234 15.07 2.52 6.34
C VAL A 234 15.47 2.49 4.86
N GLU A 235 14.86 3.34 4.03
CA GLU A 235 15.22 3.45 2.60
C GLU A 235 16.69 3.85 2.40
N HIS A 236 17.17 4.82 3.17
CA HIS A 236 18.55 5.29 3.11
C HIS A 236 19.54 4.19 3.48
N ILE A 237 19.24 3.39 4.53
CA ILE A 237 20.06 2.25 4.95
C ILE A 237 20.20 1.25 3.80
N GLU A 238 19.10 0.91 3.13
CA GLU A 238 19.15 -0.02 2.00
C GLU A 238 19.90 0.56 0.79
N GLN A 239 19.63 1.81 0.41
CA GLN A 239 20.16 2.41 -0.82
C GLN A 239 21.63 2.85 -0.70
N GLU A 240 22.00 3.50 0.40
CA GLU A 240 23.31 4.14 0.56
C GLU A 240 24.29 3.25 1.35
N HIS A 241 23.78 2.26 2.10
CA HIS A 241 24.61 1.38 2.93
C HIS A 241 24.43 -0.12 2.64
N GLY A 242 23.69 -0.49 1.60
CA GLY A 242 23.41 -1.90 1.26
C GLY A 242 22.80 -2.68 2.44
N GLY A 243 22.12 -1.92 3.32
CA GLY A 243 21.60 -2.25 4.64
C GLY A 243 22.46 -3.10 5.58
N THR A 244 23.76 -2.82 5.61
CA THR A 244 24.71 -3.42 6.58
C THR A 244 25.33 -2.40 7.54
N VAL A 245 24.70 -1.24 7.71
CA VAL A 245 25.25 -0.16 8.55
C VAL A 245 25.04 -0.41 10.04
N SER A 246 26.05 -0.08 10.86
CA SER A 246 25.83 0.08 12.29
C SER A 246 24.99 1.33 12.54
N LEU A 247 23.99 1.21 13.42
CA LEU A 247 23.16 2.34 13.83
C LEU A 247 23.71 3.06 15.08
N ASP A 248 24.91 2.69 15.55
CA ASP A 248 25.57 3.32 16.71
C ASP A 248 25.84 4.83 16.50
N ASP A 249 26.11 5.23 15.25
CA ASP A 249 26.41 6.62 14.90
C ASP A 249 25.16 7.42 14.48
N TRP A 250 23.99 6.79 14.45
CA TRP A 250 22.74 7.46 14.11
C TRP A 250 22.18 8.18 15.34
N PHE A 251 21.62 9.37 15.13
CA PHE A 251 21.07 10.17 16.23
C PHE A 251 19.80 10.91 15.82
N ALA A 252 18.89 11.08 16.77
CA ALA A 252 17.76 11.98 16.62
C ALA A 252 18.20 13.42 16.93
N LEU A 253 17.67 14.39 16.19
CA LEU A 253 17.86 15.80 16.47
C LEU A 253 17.24 16.20 17.80
N GLU A 254 17.84 17.20 18.44
CA GLU A 254 17.29 17.81 19.65
C GLU A 254 16.01 18.59 19.33
N ALA A 255 15.17 18.82 20.34
CA ALA A 255 13.82 19.36 20.16
C ALA A 255 13.76 20.69 19.37
N GLU A 256 14.76 21.57 19.53
CA GLU A 256 14.83 22.85 18.81
C GLU A 256 15.13 22.67 17.31
N GLU A 257 16.14 21.84 16.98
CA GLU A 257 16.52 21.55 15.60
C GLU A 257 15.45 20.72 14.90
N GLU A 258 14.87 19.76 15.60
CA GLU A 258 13.75 18.94 15.13
C GLU A 258 12.54 19.82 14.77
N ALA A 259 12.20 20.80 15.61
CA ALA A 259 11.13 21.75 15.33
C ALA A 259 11.41 22.59 14.08
N ARG A 260 12.66 23.06 13.92
CA ARG A 260 13.08 23.82 12.73
C ARG A 260 13.03 22.98 11.45
N VAL A 261 13.47 21.72 11.50
CA VAL A 261 13.35 20.79 10.37
C VAL A 261 11.89 20.59 9.97
N ARG A 262 10.98 20.42 10.93
CA ARG A 262 9.54 20.31 10.66
C ARG A 262 8.95 21.56 10.00
N GLU A 263 9.41 22.75 10.40
CA GLU A 263 8.98 24.00 9.77
C GLU A 263 9.46 24.10 8.32
N LEU A 264 10.70 23.67 8.04
CA LEU A 264 11.31 23.72 6.70
C LEU A 264 10.80 22.64 5.74
N ALA A 265 10.41 21.48 6.28
CA ALA A 265 9.81 20.38 5.55
C ALA A 265 8.44 20.05 6.13
N PRO A 266 7.43 20.91 5.88
CA PRO A 266 6.07 20.56 6.23
C PRO A 266 5.70 19.25 5.53
N ARG A 267 4.82 18.46 6.15
CA ARG A 267 4.24 17.28 5.51
C ARG A 267 3.69 17.71 4.15
N ARG A 268 4.00 16.96 3.09
CA ARG A 268 3.49 17.32 1.74
C ARG A 268 1.96 17.40 1.84
N SER A 269 1.39 18.49 1.33
CA SER A 269 -0.03 18.46 1.01
C SER A 269 -0.23 17.49 -0.15
N LEU A 270 -1.44 16.92 -0.25
CA LEU A 270 -1.83 16.04 -1.36
C LEU A 270 -1.45 16.63 -2.73
N ALA A 271 -1.51 17.96 -2.86
CA ALA A 271 -1.13 18.70 -4.07
C ALA A 271 0.32 18.52 -4.55
N GLY A 272 1.23 18.04 -3.70
CA GLY A 272 2.65 17.85 -4.02
C GLY A 272 3.06 16.42 -4.32
N CYS A 273 2.10 15.51 -4.57
CA CYS A 273 2.37 14.10 -4.80
C CYS A 273 2.34 13.73 -6.29
N GLY A 274 3.28 12.89 -6.73
CA GLY A 274 3.20 12.14 -7.98
C GLY A 274 2.50 10.79 -7.75
N GLY A 275 1.89 10.23 -8.81
CA GLY A 275 1.25 8.90 -8.75
C GLY A 275 -0.26 8.93 -8.62
N TRP A 276 -0.96 9.64 -9.52
CA TRP A 276 -2.42 9.60 -9.57
C TRP A 276 -2.87 8.52 -10.57
N GLU A 277 -3.65 7.53 -10.11
CA GLU A 277 -4.08 6.41 -10.97
C GLU A 277 -5.21 6.84 -11.90
N GLY A 278 -5.89 7.91 -11.51
CA GLY A 278 -6.81 8.63 -12.34
C GLY A 278 -7.98 9.21 -11.57
N CYS A 279 -8.82 9.92 -12.30
CA CYS A 279 -10.09 10.41 -11.81
C CYS A 279 -11.07 9.25 -11.56
N ARG A 280 -11.73 9.22 -10.41
CA ARG A 280 -12.72 8.17 -10.08
C ARG A 280 -13.98 8.26 -10.94
N LEU A 281 -14.32 9.46 -11.39
CA LEU A 281 -15.56 9.72 -12.12
C LEU A 281 -15.50 9.21 -13.56
N CYS A 282 -14.33 9.23 -14.20
CA CYS A 282 -14.19 8.83 -15.61
C CYS A 282 -13.03 7.86 -15.91
N GLY A 283 -12.13 7.60 -14.95
CA GLY A 283 -10.98 6.71 -15.12
C GLY A 283 -9.79 7.32 -15.87
N THR A 284 -9.79 8.63 -16.15
CA THR A 284 -8.65 9.31 -16.79
C THR A 284 -7.43 9.29 -15.88
N ILE A 285 -6.32 8.70 -16.33
CA ILE A 285 -5.03 8.67 -15.61
C ILE A 285 -4.41 10.08 -15.61
N LEU A 286 -3.91 10.53 -14.46
CA LEU A 286 -3.44 11.91 -14.27
C LEU A 286 -2.00 11.88 -13.78
N SER A 287 -1.14 12.74 -14.32
CA SER A 287 0.30 12.68 -14.02
C SER A 287 0.64 13.29 -12.66
N ASP A 288 -0.09 14.33 -12.27
CA ASP A 288 0.19 15.21 -11.14
C ASP A 288 -1.09 15.94 -10.70
N TRP A 289 -1.00 16.69 -9.60
CA TRP A 289 -2.15 17.40 -9.03
C TRP A 289 -2.69 18.52 -9.92
N GLU A 290 -1.85 19.16 -10.73
CA GLU A 290 -2.32 20.21 -11.66
C GLU A 290 -3.16 19.58 -12.77
N ALA A 291 -2.73 18.42 -13.29
CA ALA A 291 -3.54 17.61 -14.20
C ALA A 291 -4.87 17.18 -13.54
N VAL A 292 -4.85 16.80 -12.26
CA VAL A 292 -6.06 16.45 -11.50
C VAL A 292 -7.03 17.63 -11.41
N LEU A 293 -6.55 18.80 -11.00
CA LEU A 293 -7.39 20.00 -10.90
C LEU A 293 -7.95 20.42 -12.25
N SER A 294 -7.10 20.44 -13.30
CA SER A 294 -7.52 20.80 -14.65
C SER A 294 -8.61 19.85 -15.16
N HIS A 295 -8.40 18.55 -14.97
CA HIS A 295 -9.35 17.52 -15.36
C HIS A 295 -10.69 17.67 -14.62
N PHE A 296 -10.68 17.92 -13.31
CA PHE A 296 -11.93 18.13 -12.56
C PHE A 296 -12.69 19.38 -12.99
N LEU A 297 -11.97 20.48 -13.24
CA LEU A 297 -12.59 21.73 -13.69
C LEU A 297 -13.19 21.62 -15.10
N GLU A 298 -12.57 20.84 -15.99
CA GLU A 298 -12.98 20.72 -17.39
C GLU A 298 -14.02 19.61 -17.60
N ASP A 299 -13.79 18.43 -17.03
CA ASP A 299 -14.55 17.21 -17.32
C ASP A 299 -15.59 16.88 -16.24
N HIS A 300 -15.46 17.46 -15.04
CA HIS A 300 -16.36 17.25 -13.91
C HIS A 300 -16.84 18.57 -13.27
N PRO A 301 -17.39 19.52 -14.05
CA PRO A 301 -17.84 20.79 -13.51
C PRO A 301 -18.95 20.55 -12.49
N THR A 302 -18.61 20.66 -11.21
CA THR A 302 -19.62 20.69 -10.14
C THR A 302 -20.32 22.05 -10.18
N GLU A 303 -21.52 22.14 -9.59
CA GLU A 303 -22.22 23.44 -9.44
C GLU A 303 -21.41 24.47 -8.63
N ASN A 304 -20.30 24.05 -7.99
CA ASN A 304 -19.41 24.88 -7.22
C ASN A 304 -18.00 24.87 -7.85
N ALA A 305 -17.76 25.81 -8.77
CA ALA A 305 -16.49 25.95 -9.50
C ALA A 305 -15.24 26.13 -8.61
N ASP A 306 -15.42 26.41 -7.32
CA ASP A 306 -14.36 26.58 -6.34
C ASP A 306 -14.13 25.31 -5.47
N ALA A 307 -14.88 24.23 -5.69
CA ALA A 307 -14.71 22.98 -4.94
C ALA A 307 -13.39 22.29 -5.36
N VAL A 308 -12.46 22.21 -4.42
CA VAL A 308 -11.24 21.40 -4.58
C VAL A 308 -11.63 19.93 -4.53
N PRO A 309 -11.23 19.08 -5.51
CA PRO A 309 -11.55 17.66 -5.49
C PRO A 309 -11.00 17.01 -4.22
N ASP A 310 -11.83 16.19 -3.58
CA ASP A 310 -11.49 15.49 -2.35
C ASP A 310 -10.73 14.19 -2.67
N VAL A 311 -9.52 14.06 -2.13
CA VAL A 311 -8.67 12.90 -2.46
C VAL A 311 -9.21 11.67 -1.75
N GLY A 312 -9.49 10.64 -2.53
CA GLY A 312 -10.12 9.41 -2.09
C GLY A 312 -11.60 9.32 -2.46
N SER A 313 -12.35 10.42 -2.53
CA SER A 313 -13.73 10.38 -3.04
C SER A 313 -13.79 10.73 -4.53
N ASP A 314 -13.00 11.72 -4.96
CA ASP A 314 -12.97 12.25 -6.33
C ASP A 314 -11.80 11.69 -7.16
N VAL A 315 -10.65 11.42 -6.53
CA VAL A 315 -9.40 11.04 -7.21
C VAL A 315 -8.77 9.80 -6.57
N VAL A 316 -8.24 8.86 -7.37
CA VAL A 316 -7.47 7.71 -6.87
C VAL A 316 -5.98 8.07 -6.82
N TYR A 317 -5.39 8.01 -5.63
CA TYR A 317 -3.95 8.11 -5.41
C TYR A 317 -3.34 6.70 -5.33
N ILE A 318 -2.27 6.44 -6.09
CA ILE A 318 -1.69 5.09 -6.33
C ILE A 318 -0.98 4.52 -5.12
N ASP A 319 -0.60 5.35 -4.16
CA ASP A 319 0.14 4.85 -3.02
C ASP A 319 -0.76 4.77 -1.78
N PRO A 320 -1.52 3.66 -1.61
CA PRO A 320 -2.26 3.42 -0.39
C PRO A 320 -1.33 3.29 0.83
N TYR A 321 -0.01 3.21 0.63
CA TYR A 321 1.01 3.15 1.69
C TYR A 321 1.51 4.55 2.12
N ILE A 322 1.21 5.62 1.37
CA ILE A 322 1.53 7.02 1.72
C ILE A 322 0.26 7.70 2.25
N GLN A 323 -0.24 7.25 3.40
CA GLN A 323 -1.35 7.93 4.08
C GLN A 323 -0.87 9.01 5.04
N GLN A 324 0.38 8.91 5.47
CA GLN A 324 1.09 10.02 6.06
C GLN A 324 2.16 10.42 5.06
N HIS A 325 1.88 11.49 4.30
CA HIS A 325 2.86 12.05 3.39
C HIS A 325 4.15 12.34 4.15
N GLU A 326 5.22 11.67 3.74
CA GLU A 326 6.47 11.85 4.42
C GLU A 326 6.98 13.26 4.14
N PRO A 327 7.23 14.05 5.20
CA PRO A 327 7.88 15.33 5.06
C PRO A 327 9.22 15.15 4.35
N ARG A 328 9.60 16.13 3.52
CA ARG A 328 10.88 16.08 2.80
C ARG A 328 12.04 15.99 3.78
N ASN A 329 13.13 15.37 3.36
CA ASN A 329 14.39 15.44 4.09
C ASN A 329 14.90 16.89 4.08
N VAL A 330 15.47 17.33 5.19
CA VAL A 330 16.12 18.64 5.29
C VAL A 330 17.61 18.41 5.46
N TRP A 331 18.40 18.94 4.53
CA TRP A 331 19.86 18.88 4.60
C TRP A 331 20.37 19.72 5.77
N LEU A 332 21.33 19.20 6.53
CA LEU A 332 21.77 19.84 7.76
C LEU A 332 22.50 21.16 7.53
N CYS A 333 23.14 21.34 6.38
CA CYS A 333 23.72 22.62 5.96
C CYS A 333 22.70 23.78 5.94
N ILE A 334 21.40 23.49 5.77
CA ILE A 334 20.33 24.50 5.82
C ILE A 334 20.09 24.98 7.27
N LEU A 335 20.33 24.12 8.27
CA LEU A 335 20.19 24.46 9.69
C LEU A 335 21.30 25.40 10.16
N ASP A 336 22.50 25.28 9.60
CA ASP A 336 23.63 26.16 9.96
C ASP A 336 23.51 27.60 9.43
N GLY A 337 22.42 27.91 8.71
CA GLY A 337 22.17 29.26 8.17
C GLY A 337 22.99 29.58 6.93
N ASP A 338 23.55 28.56 6.27
CA ASP A 338 24.19 28.71 4.96
C ASP A 338 23.13 29.02 3.89
N THR A 339 23.06 30.30 3.50
CA THR A 339 22.10 30.78 2.50
C THR A 339 22.34 30.20 1.13
N ASP A 340 23.58 29.82 0.80
CA ASP A 340 23.93 29.24 -0.49
C ASP A 340 23.42 27.79 -0.58
N ALA A 341 23.42 27.06 0.55
CA ALA A 341 22.81 25.75 0.66
C ALA A 341 21.28 25.79 0.49
N LEU A 342 20.61 26.80 1.05
CA LEU A 342 19.17 26.99 0.87
C LEU A 342 18.81 27.29 -0.60
N GLU A 343 19.62 28.05 -1.32
CA GLU A 343 19.43 28.26 -2.76
C GLU A 343 19.67 26.98 -3.57
N CYS A 344 20.65 26.15 -3.19
CA CYS A 344 20.93 24.86 -3.84
C CYS A 344 19.77 23.87 -3.62
N TRP A 345 19.23 23.79 -2.40
CA TRP A 345 18.06 22.99 -2.06
C TRP A 345 16.80 23.42 -2.84
N LYS A 346 16.53 24.72 -2.89
CA LYS A 346 15.38 25.27 -3.65
C LYS A 346 15.47 25.02 -5.15
N ARG A 347 16.68 24.89 -5.70
CA ARG A 347 16.89 24.66 -7.13
C ARG A 347 16.74 23.20 -7.56
N GLY A 348 16.48 22.29 -6.62
CA GLY A 348 16.47 20.86 -6.90
C GLY A 348 17.90 20.42 -7.20
N SER A 349 18.57 19.85 -6.21
CA SER A 349 19.88 19.24 -6.40
C SER A 349 19.81 18.25 -7.57
N GLY A 350 20.41 18.61 -8.69
CA GLY A 350 20.44 17.84 -9.94
C GLY A 350 21.24 16.55 -9.84
N ARG A 351 20.87 15.65 -8.93
CA ARG A 351 21.10 14.23 -9.13
C ARG A 351 20.02 13.75 -10.11
N PRO A 352 20.39 13.09 -11.22
CA PRO A 352 19.41 12.48 -12.12
C PRO A 352 18.65 11.40 -11.35
N GLY A 353 17.46 11.71 -10.83
CA GLY A 353 16.66 10.78 -10.04
C GLY A 353 15.69 11.42 -9.04
N ASP A 354 15.97 12.62 -8.53
CA ASP A 354 15.22 13.24 -7.42
C ASP A 354 14.14 14.27 -7.84
N GLU A 355 13.82 14.34 -9.13
CA GLU A 355 12.66 15.12 -9.60
C GLU A 355 11.37 14.30 -9.43
N CYS A 356 10.76 14.34 -8.22
CA CYS A 356 9.33 14.07 -7.95
C CYS A 356 8.88 14.60 -6.56
#